data_AF-A0A9N8EES7-F1
#
_entry.id   AF-A0A9N8EES7-F1
#
_cell.length_a   1.000
_cell.length_b   1.000
_cell.length_c   1.000
_cell.angle_alpha   90.00
_cell.angle_beta   90.00
_cell.angle_gamma   90.00
#
_symmetry.space_group_name_H-M   'P 1'
#
loop_
_entity.id
_entity.type
_entity.pdbx_description
1 polymer ?
#
loop_
_entity_poly.entity_id
_entity_poly.type
_entity_poly.pdbx_seq_one_letter_code
_entity_poly.pdbx_strand_id
1 'polypeptide(L)'
;MSESDTRSSGKKRPAPSSSETAQPVSRDALMDALPYVDSTHEDYEQYALALIEEEMKNSKPPSDVLGLAPIKFRSPLMEAEYQRYVESDGKPEPIKLPKASKTQAPTSDTLADWDESVQQARSEYERERVRSMILDVKKDSGAALLWKGFNGNLDKELEAHQKLLNDQRQRVEQINLQRSEDQQKTGKQLEILTNQYQASLERRFRLDMAIDALEHEITQLS
;
A
#
# COMPACT_ATOMS: atom_id res chain seq x y z
N MET A 1 50.89 -41.86 -40.93
CA MET A 1 49.97 -41.25 -41.90
C MET A 1 49.01 -42.35 -42.31
N SER A 2 47.74 -42.40 -41.93
CA SER A 2 46.86 -41.37 -41.38
C SER A 2 45.65 -42.03 -40.72
N GLU A 3 45.11 -41.32 -39.73
CA GLU A 3 43.69 -41.17 -39.38
C GLU A 3 42.89 -42.35 -38.79
N SER A 4 42.66 -42.15 -37.49
CA SER A 4 41.56 -42.56 -36.63
C SER A 4 40.17 -42.20 -37.17
N ASP A 5 39.19 -43.09 -37.00
CA ASP A 5 37.79 -42.71 -36.90
C ASP A 5 37.03 -43.67 -35.97
N THR A 6 36.87 -43.25 -34.71
CA THR A 6 36.01 -43.86 -33.70
C THR A 6 34.59 -43.30 -33.85
N ARG A 7 33.64 -44.09 -34.36
CA ARG A 7 32.21 -43.72 -34.35
C ARG A 7 31.63 -43.87 -32.95
N SER A 8 31.64 -42.76 -32.22
CA SER A 8 30.90 -42.54 -30.97
C SER A 8 29.38 -42.59 -31.23
N SER A 9 28.70 -43.60 -30.69
CA SER A 9 27.25 -43.69 -30.65
C SER A 9 26.73 -42.86 -29.48
N GLY A 10 26.53 -41.56 -29.72
CA GLY A 10 25.90 -40.65 -28.78
C GLY A 10 24.40 -40.92 -28.69
N LYS A 11 23.95 -41.47 -27.55
CA LYS A 11 22.54 -41.44 -27.14
C LYS A 11 22.11 -39.97 -27.02
N LYS A 12 21.28 -39.50 -27.96
CA LYS A 12 20.62 -38.19 -27.86
C LYS A 12 19.76 -38.16 -26.60
N ARG A 13 20.07 -37.24 -25.68
CA ARG A 13 19.16 -36.85 -24.59
C ARG A 13 17.88 -36.27 -25.22
N PRO A 14 16.67 -36.61 -24.76
CA PRO A 14 15.48 -35.91 -25.18
C PRO A 14 15.54 -34.46 -24.67
N ALA A 15 15.20 -33.51 -25.54
CA ALA A 15 15.07 -32.09 -25.21
C ALA A 15 13.98 -31.89 -24.13
N PRO A 16 14.09 -30.89 -23.24
CA PRO A 16 13.00 -30.55 -22.34
C PRO A 16 11.82 -30.05 -23.18
N SER A 17 10.69 -30.74 -23.09
CA SER A 17 9.44 -30.31 -23.72
C SER A 17 8.97 -29.03 -23.02
N SER A 18 9.29 -27.89 -23.61
CA SER A 18 8.71 -26.59 -23.29
C SER A 18 7.24 -26.60 -23.68
N SER A 19 6.37 -27.05 -22.79
CA SER A 19 4.93 -26.72 -22.74
C SER A 19 4.30 -27.30 -21.47
N GLU A 20 4.87 -26.99 -20.31
CA GLU A 20 4.10 -27.10 -19.08
C GLU A 20 3.16 -25.89 -19.05
N THR A 21 1.95 -26.14 -19.54
CA THR A 21 0.84 -25.19 -19.53
C THR A 21 0.62 -24.83 -18.07
N ALA A 22 0.94 -23.59 -17.68
CA ALA A 22 0.69 -23.06 -16.35
C ALA A 22 -0.81 -23.20 -16.05
N GLN A 23 -1.17 -24.25 -15.32
CA GLN A 23 -2.51 -24.40 -14.77
C GLN A 23 -2.74 -23.22 -13.82
N PRO A 24 -3.97 -22.67 -13.75
CA PRO A 24 -4.29 -21.69 -12.74
C PRO A 24 -4.08 -22.35 -11.38
N VAL A 25 -3.00 -21.98 -10.69
CA VAL A 25 -2.77 -22.39 -9.30
C VAL A 25 -4.01 -22.01 -8.50
N SER A 26 -4.70 -23.02 -7.98
CA SER A 26 -5.84 -22.81 -7.09
C SER A 26 -5.41 -21.88 -5.97
N ARG A 27 -6.26 -20.91 -5.62
CA ARG A 27 -6.04 -19.99 -4.48
C ARG A 27 -5.85 -20.70 -3.12
N ASP A 28 -6.02 -22.02 -3.08
CA ASP A 28 -5.72 -22.92 -1.95
C ASP A 28 -4.26 -23.40 -1.91
N ALA A 29 -3.33 -22.75 -2.61
CA ALA A 29 -1.92 -22.92 -2.29
C ALA A 29 -1.71 -22.48 -0.84
N LEU A 30 -1.46 -23.43 0.07
CA LEU A 30 -1.15 -23.18 1.47
C LEU A 30 0.19 -22.42 1.53
N MET A 31 0.10 -21.10 1.43
CA MET A 31 1.23 -20.19 1.60
C MET A 31 1.40 -19.93 3.09
N ASP A 32 2.39 -20.60 3.69
CA ASP A 32 2.79 -20.38 5.08
C ASP A 32 4.17 -19.71 5.13
N ALA A 33 4.29 -18.72 5.99
CA ALA A 33 5.53 -18.00 6.27
C ALA A 33 5.50 -17.59 7.75
N LEU A 34 6.63 -17.71 8.47
CA LEU A 34 6.69 -17.54 9.92
C LEU A 34 7.58 -16.34 10.33
N PRO A 35 7.15 -15.07 10.13
CA PRO A 35 7.95 -13.89 10.43
C PRO A 35 8.52 -13.80 11.85
N TYR A 36 7.86 -14.36 12.87
CA TYR A 36 8.33 -14.31 14.26
C TYR A 36 9.37 -15.41 14.58
N VAL A 37 9.55 -16.39 13.70
CA VAL A 37 10.49 -17.52 13.87
C VAL A 37 11.65 -17.42 12.89
N ASP A 38 11.36 -17.02 11.65
CA ASP A 38 12.35 -16.94 10.58
C ASP A 38 13.31 -15.76 10.79
N SER A 39 14.61 -16.04 10.93
CA SER A 39 15.64 -15.01 11.00
C SER A 39 16.04 -14.57 9.59
N THR A 40 15.33 -13.59 9.02
CA THR A 40 15.66 -13.04 7.70
C THR A 40 16.86 -12.08 7.78
N HIS A 41 17.86 -12.30 6.93
CA HIS A 41 18.95 -11.36 6.69
C HIS A 41 18.55 -10.40 5.55
N GLU A 42 18.99 -9.14 5.61
CA GLU A 42 18.62 -8.10 4.63
C GLU A 42 18.96 -8.47 3.17
N ASP A 43 20.02 -9.26 2.97
CA ASP A 43 20.44 -9.73 1.63
C ASP A 43 19.40 -10.63 0.95
N TYR A 44 18.62 -11.40 1.72
CA TYR A 44 17.58 -12.28 1.17
C TYR A 44 16.39 -11.49 0.61
N GLU A 45 16.08 -10.32 1.19
CA GLU A 45 15.01 -9.46 0.67
C GLU A 45 15.38 -8.93 -0.72
N GLN A 46 16.60 -8.43 -0.88
CA GLN A 46 17.09 -7.92 -2.16
C GLN A 46 17.11 -9.01 -3.23
N TYR A 47 17.58 -10.22 -2.87
CA TYR A 47 17.56 -11.36 -3.76
C TYR A 47 16.14 -11.77 -4.17
N ALA A 48 15.21 -11.83 -3.21
CA ALA A 48 13.80 -12.13 -3.50
C ALA A 48 13.18 -11.07 -4.41
N LEU A 49 13.47 -9.78 -4.18
CA LEU A 49 12.99 -8.68 -5.03
C LEU A 49 13.54 -8.78 -6.45
N ALA A 50 14.81 -9.14 -6.64
CA ALA A 50 15.40 -9.34 -7.97
C ALA A 50 14.70 -10.47 -8.73
N LEU A 51 14.44 -11.61 -8.07
CA LEU A 51 13.69 -12.72 -8.65
C LEU A 51 12.25 -12.32 -9.00
N ILE A 52 11.58 -11.57 -8.13
CA ILE A 52 10.24 -11.02 -8.41
C ILE A 52 10.29 -10.09 -9.63
N GLU A 53 11.32 -9.26 -9.77
CA GLU A 53 11.47 -8.36 -10.91
C GLU A 53 11.68 -9.13 -12.22
N GLU A 54 12.48 -10.19 -12.21
CA GLU A 54 12.64 -11.09 -13.37
C GLU A 54 11.32 -11.73 -13.78
N GLU A 55 10.54 -12.22 -12.81
CA GLU A 55 9.20 -12.77 -13.06
C GLU A 55 8.21 -11.71 -13.55
N MET A 56 8.27 -10.48 -13.03
CA MET A 56 7.45 -9.35 -13.50
C MET A 56 7.81 -8.93 -14.93
N LYS A 57 9.06 -9.11 -15.37
CA LYS A 57 9.45 -8.86 -16.78
C LYS A 57 8.90 -9.94 -17.71
N ASN A 58 8.82 -11.18 -17.23
CA ASN A 58 8.36 -12.33 -18.02
C ASN A 58 6.84 -12.49 -18.01
N SER A 59 6.14 -11.98 -17.00
CA SER A 59 4.69 -12.04 -16.86
C SER A 59 4.01 -10.71 -17.20
N LYS A 60 2.77 -10.79 -17.72
CA LYS A 60 1.95 -9.58 -17.90
C LYS A 60 1.20 -9.30 -16.60
N PRO A 61 1.13 -8.05 -16.15
CA PRO A 61 0.35 -7.71 -14.96
C PRO A 61 -1.11 -8.13 -15.18
N PRO A 62 -1.75 -8.77 -14.18
CA PRO A 62 -3.16 -9.10 -14.27
C PRO A 62 -3.97 -7.82 -14.50
N SER A 63 -5.04 -7.90 -15.31
CA SER A 63 -5.89 -6.74 -15.63
C SER A 63 -6.62 -6.13 -14.42
N ASP A 64 -6.57 -6.79 -13.27
CA ASP A 64 -7.36 -6.49 -12.07
C ASP A 64 -6.51 -5.97 -10.89
N VAL A 65 -5.23 -5.64 -11.12
CA VAL A 65 -4.31 -5.19 -10.04
C VAL A 65 -4.74 -3.86 -9.41
N LEU A 66 -5.41 -3.02 -10.19
CA LEU A 66 -5.98 -1.77 -9.72
C LEU A 66 -7.50 -1.91 -9.76
N GLY A 67 -8.06 -2.55 -8.73
CA GLY A 67 -9.49 -2.45 -8.36
C GLY A 67 -9.88 -1.03 -7.93
N LEU A 68 -9.32 -0.01 -8.58
CA LEU A 68 -9.77 1.37 -8.46
C LEU A 68 -11.21 1.38 -8.95
N ALA A 69 -12.13 1.53 -8.01
CA ALA A 69 -13.53 1.70 -8.36
C ALA A 69 -13.62 2.87 -9.36
N PRO A 70 -14.38 2.72 -10.47
CA PRO A 70 -14.57 3.81 -11.41
C PRO A 70 -15.12 5.01 -10.65
N ILE A 71 -14.52 6.19 -10.86
CA ILE A 71 -14.95 7.43 -10.21
C ILE A 71 -16.40 7.69 -10.63
N LYS A 72 -17.33 7.61 -9.68
CA LYS A 72 -18.75 7.88 -9.91
C LYS A 72 -19.04 9.35 -9.65
N PHE A 73 -19.20 10.14 -10.70
CA PHE A 73 -19.61 11.53 -10.57
C PHE A 73 -21.10 11.65 -10.22
N ARG A 74 -21.42 12.53 -9.27
CA ARG A 74 -22.80 12.78 -8.83
C ARG A 74 -23.61 13.55 -9.88
N SER A 75 -22.95 14.36 -10.71
CA SER A 75 -23.61 15.17 -11.74
C SER A 75 -22.73 15.27 -12.99
N PRO A 76 -23.34 15.51 -14.18
CA PRO A 76 -22.58 15.75 -15.40
C PRO A 76 -21.66 16.98 -15.31
N LEU A 77 -22.04 17.99 -14.50
CA LEU A 77 -21.19 19.16 -14.26
C LEU A 77 -19.90 18.78 -13.52
N MET A 78 -19.99 17.90 -12.52
CA MET A 78 -18.83 17.43 -11.77
C MET A 78 -17.86 16.64 -12.66
N GLU A 79 -18.41 15.85 -13.59
CA GLU A 79 -17.62 15.12 -14.58
C GLU A 79 -16.90 16.08 -15.54
N ALA A 80 -17.59 17.11 -16.04
CA ALA A 80 -16.99 18.13 -16.91
C ALA A 80 -15.90 18.94 -16.19
N GLU A 81 -16.10 19.32 -14.93
CA GLU A 81 -15.09 20.03 -14.14
C GLU A 81 -13.89 19.12 -13.79
N TYR A 82 -14.13 17.83 -13.54
CA TYR A 82 -13.06 16.86 -13.37
C TYR A 82 -12.24 16.71 -14.66
N GLN A 83 -12.88 16.63 -15.82
CA GLN A 83 -12.18 16.59 -17.11
C GLN A 83 -11.33 17.85 -17.32
N ARG A 84 -11.90 19.04 -17.06
CA ARG A 84 -11.15 20.31 -17.12
C ARG A 84 -9.94 20.33 -16.17
N TYR A 85 -10.10 19.79 -14.96
CA TYR A 85 -9.02 19.67 -13.98
C TYR A 85 -7.90 18.71 -14.43
N VAL A 86 -8.27 17.60 -15.09
CA VAL A 86 -7.30 16.66 -15.68
C VAL A 86 -6.57 17.30 -16.86
N GLU A 87 -7.29 18.03 -17.72
CA GLU A 87 -6.72 18.78 -18.85
C GLU A 87 -5.77 19.90 -18.39
N SER A 88 -6.05 20.52 -17.24
CA SER A 88 -5.23 21.58 -16.65
C SER A 88 -4.07 21.09 -15.78
N ASP A 89 -3.72 19.79 -15.86
CA ASP A 89 -2.65 19.15 -15.08
C ASP A 89 -2.82 19.36 -13.56
N GLY A 90 -4.07 19.27 -13.11
CA GLY A 90 -4.45 19.39 -11.71
C GLY A 90 -4.40 20.81 -11.15
N LYS A 91 -4.39 21.84 -12.01
CA LYS A 91 -4.43 23.25 -11.59
C LYS A 91 -5.85 23.81 -11.72
N PRO A 92 -6.53 24.14 -10.61
CA PRO A 92 -7.85 24.75 -10.70
C PRO A 92 -7.74 26.15 -11.30
N GLU A 93 -8.72 26.54 -12.11
CA GLU A 93 -8.82 27.94 -12.55
C GLU A 93 -9.06 28.85 -11.33
N PRO A 94 -8.29 29.93 -11.17
CA PRO A 94 -8.49 30.83 -10.06
C PRO A 94 -9.82 31.56 -10.20
N ILE A 95 -10.71 31.38 -9.23
CA ILE A 95 -11.92 32.18 -9.13
C ILE A 95 -11.50 33.64 -8.94
N LYS A 96 -11.81 34.50 -9.91
CA LYS A 96 -11.58 35.94 -9.82
C LYS A 96 -12.62 36.56 -8.90
N LEU A 97 -12.40 36.47 -7.59
CA LEU A 97 -13.19 37.28 -6.67
C LEU A 97 -12.77 38.75 -6.84
N PRO A 98 -13.73 39.68 -6.95
CA PRO A 98 -13.41 41.10 -6.89
C PRO A 98 -12.72 41.36 -5.56
N LYS A 99 -11.48 41.87 -5.62
CA LYS A 99 -10.77 42.30 -4.42
C LYS A 99 -11.62 43.39 -3.78
N ALA A 100 -11.82 43.33 -2.46
CA ALA A 100 -12.38 44.43 -1.70
C ALA A 100 -11.42 45.63 -1.81
N SER A 101 -11.54 46.40 -2.89
CA SER A 101 -10.90 47.69 -3.02
C SER A 101 -11.52 48.60 -1.96
N LYS A 102 -10.72 49.51 -1.42
CA LYS A 102 -11.29 50.71 -0.82
C LYS A 102 -11.88 51.52 -1.96
N THR A 103 -13.01 52.17 -1.76
CA THR A 103 -13.54 53.12 -2.74
C THR A 103 -12.46 54.10 -3.10
N GLN A 104 -12.15 54.21 -4.38
CA GLN A 104 -11.25 55.23 -4.90
C GLN A 104 -12.10 56.40 -5.37
N ALA A 105 -11.58 57.61 -5.22
CA ALA A 105 -12.17 58.75 -5.90
C ALA A 105 -12.12 58.51 -7.42
N PRO A 106 -13.14 58.94 -8.18
CA PRO A 106 -13.14 58.79 -9.62
C PRO A 106 -11.90 59.45 -10.21
N THR A 107 -11.25 58.75 -11.15
CA THR A 107 -9.97 59.19 -11.73
C THR A 107 -10.19 60.14 -12.92
N SER A 108 -11.39 60.13 -13.51
CA SER A 108 -11.78 61.02 -14.62
C SER A 108 -13.10 61.74 -14.31
N ASP A 109 -13.35 62.88 -14.97
CA ASP A 109 -14.61 63.63 -14.86
C ASP A 109 -15.74 63.05 -15.72
N THR A 110 -15.60 61.81 -16.20
CA THR A 110 -16.61 61.15 -17.01
C THR A 110 -17.80 60.70 -16.15
N LEU A 111 -19.02 61.00 -16.59
CA LEU A 111 -20.27 60.63 -15.90
C LEU A 111 -20.37 59.14 -15.55
N ALA A 112 -19.83 58.25 -16.39
CA ALA A 112 -19.79 56.80 -16.16
C ALA A 112 -18.89 56.40 -14.98
N ASP A 113 -17.70 56.99 -14.88
CA ASP A 113 -16.74 56.74 -13.79
C ASP A 113 -17.29 57.23 -12.44
N TRP A 114 -18.04 58.34 -12.46
CA TRP A 114 -18.75 58.83 -11.29
C TRP A 114 -19.85 57.86 -10.84
N ASP A 115 -20.67 57.35 -11.76
CA ASP A 115 -21.71 56.36 -11.43
C ASP A 115 -21.12 55.06 -10.87
N GLU A 116 -20.05 54.53 -11.49
CA GLU A 116 -19.33 53.36 -11.00
C GLU A 116 -18.77 53.60 -9.59
N SER A 117 -18.15 54.76 -9.34
CA SER A 117 -17.61 55.11 -8.03
C SER A 117 -18.70 55.20 -6.95
N VAL A 118 -19.88 55.72 -7.30
CA VAL A 118 -21.04 55.82 -6.39
C VAL A 118 -21.62 54.45 -6.09
N GLN A 119 -21.75 53.59 -7.11
CA GLN A 119 -22.21 52.21 -6.93
C GLN A 119 -21.24 51.41 -6.06
N GLN A 120 -19.92 51.58 -6.26
CA GLN A 120 -18.91 50.98 -5.41
C GLN A 120 -19.02 51.49 -3.97
N ALA A 121 -19.14 52.81 -3.77
CA ALA A 121 -19.33 53.41 -2.43
C ALA A 121 -20.56 52.88 -1.70
N ARG A 122 -21.68 52.73 -2.41
CA ARG A 122 -22.90 52.16 -1.85
C ARG A 122 -22.68 50.69 -1.43
N SER A 123 -22.01 49.91 -2.27
CA SER A 123 -21.70 48.50 -1.94
C SER A 123 -20.81 48.38 -0.71
N GLU A 124 -19.82 49.28 -0.56
CA GLU A 124 -18.91 49.30 0.57
C GLU A 124 -19.59 49.73 1.87
N TYR A 125 -20.47 50.74 1.80
CA TYR A 125 -21.29 51.16 2.93
C TYR A 125 -22.17 50.01 3.44
N GLU A 126 -22.84 49.31 2.52
CA GLU A 126 -23.68 48.15 2.88
C GLU A 126 -22.86 47.02 3.50
N ARG A 127 -21.66 46.75 2.96
CA ARG A 127 -20.72 45.78 3.55
C ARG A 127 -20.32 46.15 4.98
N GLU A 128 -19.91 47.39 5.23
CA GLU A 128 -19.52 47.83 6.57
C GLU A 128 -20.72 47.89 7.53
N ARG A 129 -21.92 48.24 7.04
CA ARG A 129 -23.15 48.18 7.83
C ARG A 129 -23.43 46.76 8.32
N VAL A 130 -23.41 45.78 7.42
CA VAL A 130 -23.61 44.37 7.76
C VAL A 130 -22.49 43.87 8.67
N ARG A 131 -21.24 44.27 8.41
CA ARG A 131 -20.10 43.92 9.26
C ARG A 131 -20.26 44.45 10.69
N SER A 132 -20.75 45.68 10.86
CA SER A 132 -21.05 46.25 12.18
C SER A 132 -22.07 45.39 12.92
N MET A 133 -23.16 45.02 12.26
CA MET A 133 -24.18 44.13 12.84
C MET A 133 -23.60 42.77 13.25
N ILE A 134 -22.76 42.16 12.41
CA ILE A 134 -22.07 40.90 12.74
C ILE A 134 -21.14 41.07 13.95
N LEU A 135 -20.41 42.18 14.03
CA LEU A 135 -19.52 42.46 15.16
C LEU A 135 -20.30 42.64 16.46
N ASP A 136 -21.47 43.26 16.42
CA ASP A 136 -22.33 43.43 17.59
C ASP A 136 -22.87 42.07 18.07
N VAL A 137 -23.30 41.19 17.15
CA VAL A 137 -23.67 39.81 17.47
C VAL A 137 -22.48 39.02 18.05
N LYS A 138 -21.27 39.22 17.53
CA LYS A 138 -20.07 38.53 18.03
C LYS A 138 -19.62 39.04 19.41
N LYS A 139 -19.86 40.31 19.72
CA LYS A 139 -19.58 40.90 21.05
C LYS A 139 -20.56 40.43 22.11
N ASP A 140 -21.73 39.94 21.70
CA ASP A 140 -22.71 39.38 22.64
C ASP A 140 -22.08 38.21 23.42
N SER A 141 -22.29 38.23 24.73
CA SER A 141 -21.85 37.20 25.67
C SER A 141 -22.40 35.80 25.30
N GLY A 142 -23.56 35.74 24.64
CA GLY A 142 -24.12 34.50 24.10
C GLY A 142 -23.22 33.83 23.06
N ALA A 143 -22.55 34.62 22.21
CA ALA A 143 -21.62 34.09 21.21
C ALA A 143 -20.43 33.38 21.88
N ALA A 144 -19.88 33.96 22.95
CA ALA A 144 -18.78 33.35 23.71
C ALA A 144 -19.19 32.02 24.36
N LEU A 145 -20.43 31.91 24.85
CA LEU A 145 -20.96 30.66 25.41
C LEU A 145 -21.11 29.57 24.34
N LEU A 146 -21.60 29.93 23.14
CA LEU A 146 -21.70 29.00 22.02
C LEU A 146 -20.33 28.48 21.58
N TRP A 147 -19.31 29.35 21.51
CA TRP A 147 -17.94 28.94 21.21
C TRP A 147 -17.37 27.97 22.25
N LYS A 148 -17.61 28.22 23.54
CA LYS A 148 -17.22 27.28 24.60
C LYS A 148 -17.92 25.93 24.48
N GLY A 149 -19.23 25.94 24.16
CA GLY A 149 -19.99 24.72 23.91
C GLY A 149 -19.46 23.92 22.70
N PHE A 150 -19.11 24.62 21.62
CA PHE A 150 -18.49 24.01 20.45
C PHE A 150 -17.14 23.35 20.77
N ASN A 151 -16.27 24.04 21.52
CA ASN A 151 -15.00 23.46 21.96
C ASN A 151 -15.23 22.21 22.83
N GLY A 152 -16.18 22.26 23.77
CA GLY A 152 -16.51 21.09 24.58
C GLY A 152 -17.08 19.91 23.78
N ASN A 153 -17.72 20.16 22.63
CA ASN A 153 -18.13 19.10 21.71
C ASN A 153 -16.93 18.53 20.93
N LEU A 154 -16.01 19.38 20.49
CA LEU A 154 -14.77 18.95 19.84
C LEU A 154 -13.92 18.08 20.78
N ASP A 155 -13.81 18.45 22.05
CA ASP A 155 -13.07 17.67 23.05
C ASP A 155 -13.68 16.26 23.21
N LYS A 156 -15.02 16.16 23.25
CA LYS A 156 -15.71 14.86 23.30
C LYS A 156 -15.49 14.01 22.05
N GLU A 157 -15.53 14.64 20.88
CA GLU A 157 -15.27 13.96 19.60
C GLU A 157 -13.83 13.46 19.53
N LEU A 158 -12.88 14.28 19.98
CA LEU A 158 -11.47 13.90 20.10
C LEU A 158 -11.29 12.70 21.03
N GLU A 159 -11.89 12.74 22.22
CA GLU A 159 -11.84 11.61 23.17
C GLU A 159 -12.45 10.34 22.57
N ALA A 160 -13.56 10.44 21.84
CA ALA A 160 -14.19 9.30 21.17
C ALA A 160 -13.27 8.68 20.12
N HIS A 161 -12.61 9.50 19.30
CA HIS A 161 -11.64 9.04 18.31
C HIS A 161 -10.40 8.43 18.95
N GLN A 162 -9.89 9.02 20.03
CA GLN A 162 -8.75 8.45 20.79
C GLN A 162 -9.09 7.09 21.38
N LYS A 163 -10.29 6.91 21.93
CA LYS A 163 -10.78 5.61 22.41
C LYS A 163 -10.84 4.59 21.29
N LEU A 164 -11.45 4.94 20.15
CA LEU A 164 -11.53 4.06 18.99
C LEU A 164 -10.13 3.63 18.48
N LEU A 165 -9.18 4.56 18.44
CA LEU A 165 -7.80 4.28 18.05
C LEU A 165 -7.13 3.31 19.03
N ASN A 166 -7.30 3.53 20.34
CA ASN A 166 -6.74 2.66 21.37
C ASN A 166 -7.35 1.25 21.29
N ASP A 167 -8.66 1.13 21.09
CA ASP A 167 -9.34 -0.16 20.91
C ASP A 167 -8.86 -0.90 19.65
N GLN A 168 -8.55 -0.17 18.57
CA GLN A 168 -7.96 -0.75 17.37
C GLN A 168 -6.53 -1.22 17.62
N ARG A 169 -5.70 -0.43 18.32
CA ARG A 169 -4.33 -0.82 18.69
C ARG A 169 -4.31 -2.07 19.56
N GLN A 170 -5.16 -2.13 20.58
CA GLN A 170 -5.27 -3.31 21.44
C GLN A 170 -5.69 -4.56 20.66
N ARG A 171 -6.62 -4.42 19.70
CA ARG A 171 -7.00 -5.53 18.82
C ARG A 171 -5.84 -6.00 17.93
N VAL A 172 -5.08 -5.06 17.35
CA VAL A 172 -3.89 -5.39 16.55
C VAL A 172 -2.84 -6.08 17.41
N GLU A 173 -2.59 -5.58 18.62
CA GLU A 173 -1.65 -6.17 19.57
C GLU A 173 -2.07 -7.59 19.98
N GLN A 174 -3.36 -7.80 20.27
CA GLN A 174 -3.89 -9.12 20.59
C GLN A 174 -3.71 -10.11 19.43
N ILE A 175 -3.99 -9.68 18.20
CA ILE A 175 -3.77 -10.51 16.99
C ILE A 175 -2.29 -10.83 16.83
N ASN A 176 -1.40 -9.85 17.00
CA ASN A 176 0.04 -10.05 16.87
C ASN A 176 0.59 -10.97 17.96
N LEU A 177 0.08 -10.85 19.19
CA LEU A 177 0.43 -11.75 20.29
C LEU A 177 0.00 -13.18 19.96
N GLN A 178 -1.24 -13.39 19.52
CA GLN A 178 -1.73 -14.70 19.13
C GLN A 178 -0.89 -15.29 17.99
N ARG A 179 -0.58 -14.50 16.95
CA ARG A 179 0.30 -14.93 15.84
C ARG A 179 1.67 -15.34 16.35
N SER A 180 2.27 -14.55 17.23
CA SER A 180 3.59 -14.85 17.81
C SER A 180 3.57 -16.16 18.59
N GLU A 181 2.56 -16.39 19.43
CA GLU A 181 2.41 -17.64 20.19
C GLU A 181 2.24 -18.86 19.27
N ASP A 182 1.38 -18.76 18.25
CA ASP A 182 1.09 -19.86 17.33
C ASP A 182 2.31 -20.18 16.45
N GLN A 183 3.02 -19.16 15.97
CA GLN A 183 4.26 -19.35 15.21
C GLN A 183 5.36 -19.93 16.09
N GLN A 184 5.53 -19.47 17.34
CA GLN A 184 6.55 -20.01 18.23
C GLN A 184 6.29 -21.48 18.59
N LYS A 185 5.02 -21.88 18.76
CA LYS A 185 4.65 -23.31 18.95
C LYS A 185 4.99 -24.13 17.71
N THR A 186 4.64 -23.63 16.53
CA THR A 186 4.90 -24.30 15.25
C THR A 186 6.40 -24.39 14.95
N GLY A 187 7.16 -23.33 15.21
CA GLY A 187 8.62 -23.30 15.07
C GLY A 187 9.32 -24.36 15.93
N LYS A 188 8.89 -24.55 17.19
CA LYS A 188 9.40 -25.64 18.04
C LYS A 188 9.09 -27.02 17.47
N GLN A 189 7.90 -27.21 16.89
CA GLN A 189 7.54 -28.48 16.24
C GLN A 189 8.42 -28.73 14.99
N LEU A 190 8.66 -27.70 14.18
CA LEU A 190 9.55 -27.78 13.02
C LEU A 190 10.98 -28.13 13.43
N GLU A 191 11.49 -27.55 14.52
CA GLU A 191 12.82 -27.89 15.06
C GLU A 191 12.90 -29.38 15.46
N ILE A 192 11.88 -29.87 16.17
CA ILE A 192 11.80 -31.29 16.56
C ILE A 192 11.78 -32.20 15.32
N LEU A 193 10.95 -31.89 14.33
CA LEU A 193 10.84 -32.66 13.10
C LEU A 193 12.14 -32.63 12.30
N THR A 194 12.81 -31.47 12.25
CA THR A 194 14.10 -31.31 11.57
C THR A 194 15.17 -32.19 12.23
N ASN A 195 15.25 -32.20 13.55
CA ASN A 195 16.19 -33.05 14.28
C ASN A 195 15.90 -34.54 14.08
N GLN A 196 14.62 -34.94 14.09
CA GLN A 196 14.23 -36.32 13.78
C GLN A 196 14.59 -36.72 12.35
N TYR A 197 14.39 -35.82 11.39
CA TYR A 197 14.76 -36.02 10.00
C TYR A 197 16.28 -36.19 9.84
N GLN A 198 17.08 -35.30 10.44
CA GLN A 198 18.55 -35.40 10.43
C GLN A 198 19.02 -36.70 11.08
N ALA A 199 18.48 -37.08 12.24
CA ALA A 199 18.83 -38.34 12.90
C ALA A 199 18.47 -39.58 12.04
N SER A 200 17.35 -39.52 11.32
CA SER A 200 16.97 -40.59 10.38
C SER A 200 17.90 -40.66 9.17
N LEU A 201 18.35 -39.52 8.65
CA LEU A 201 19.34 -39.47 7.57
C LEU A 201 20.69 -40.03 8.03
N GLU A 202 21.18 -39.62 9.20
CA GLU A 202 22.41 -40.17 9.78
C GLU A 202 22.31 -41.68 9.99
N ARG A 203 21.16 -42.18 10.47
CA ARG A 203 20.95 -43.61 10.64
C ARG A 203 21.04 -44.35 9.31
N ARG A 204 20.42 -43.82 8.24
CA ARG A 204 20.51 -44.42 6.90
C ARG A 204 21.95 -44.42 6.40
N PHE A 205 22.64 -43.30 6.50
CA PHE A 205 24.03 -43.19 6.07
C PHE A 205 24.95 -44.18 6.81
N ARG A 206 24.76 -44.35 8.13
CA ARG A 206 25.52 -45.35 8.91
C ARG A 206 25.23 -46.79 8.48
N LEU A 207 23.98 -47.09 8.09
CA LEU A 207 23.63 -48.41 7.57
C LEU A 207 24.25 -48.66 6.21
N ASP A 208 24.19 -47.69 5.30
CA ASP A 208 24.80 -47.79 3.97
C ASP A 208 26.32 -48.01 4.08
N MET A 209 27.00 -47.24 4.95
CA MET A 209 28.42 -47.47 5.23
C MET A 209 28.74 -48.87 5.79
N ALA A 210 27.87 -49.41 6.66
CA ALA A 210 28.06 -50.74 7.21
C ALA A 210 27.85 -51.83 6.16
N ILE A 211 26.89 -51.65 5.25
CA ILE A 211 26.65 -52.55 4.12
C ILE A 211 27.86 -52.53 3.19
N ASP A 212 28.34 -51.35 2.79
CA ASP A 212 29.52 -51.21 1.91
C ASP A 212 30.77 -51.88 2.52
N ALA A 213 30.97 -51.75 3.83
CA ALA A 213 32.08 -52.40 4.54
C ALA A 213 31.96 -53.93 4.49
N LEU A 214 30.76 -54.47 4.75
CA LEU A 214 30.50 -55.91 4.69
C LEU A 214 30.63 -56.46 3.26
N GLU A 215 30.15 -55.73 2.25
CA GLU A 215 30.34 -56.09 0.85
C GLU A 215 31.82 -56.12 0.47
N HIS A 216 32.61 -55.15 0.96
CA HIS A 216 34.05 -55.15 0.73
C HIS A 216 34.74 -56.36 1.37
N GLU A 217 34.39 -56.71 2.62
CA GLU A 217 34.89 -57.92 3.29
C GLU A 217 34.52 -59.19 2.50
N ILE A 218 33.30 -59.30 2.00
CA ILE A 218 32.87 -60.43 1.16
C ILE A 218 33.70 -60.51 -0.12
N THR A 219 33.95 -59.39 -0.81
CA THR A 219 34.78 -59.38 -2.01
C THR A 219 36.25 -59.73 -1.75
N GLN A 220 36.77 -59.47 -0.54
CA GLN A 220 38.13 -59.87 -0.16
C GLN A 220 38.25 -61.36 0.18
N LEU A 221 37.15 -61.99 0.60
CA LEU A 221 37.10 -63.41 0.97
C LEU A 221 36.76 -64.34 -0.21
N SER A 222 36.24 -63.82 -1.32
CA SER A 222 35.98 -64.58 -2.56
C SER A 222 37.17 -64.56 -3.50
#